data_AF-A0A9D8WV83-F1
#
_entry.id   AF-A0A9D8WV83-F1
#
_cell.length_a   1.000
_cell.length_b   1.000
_cell.length_c   1.000
_cell.angle_alpha   90.00
_cell.angle_beta   90.00
_cell.angle_gamma   90.00
#
_symmetry.space_group_name_H-M   'P 1'
#
loop_
_entity.id
_entity.type
_entity.pdbx_description
1 polymer ?
#
loop_
_entity_poly.entity_id
_entity_poly.type
_entity_poly.pdbx_seq_one_letter_code
_entity_poly.pdbx_strand_id
1 'polypeptide(L)'
;MIAQIYLRRGKEESLLRRHPWIFSGAIEHIKCDGELTEGEVVDVFTRAGNFIARGHYQIGSIAVRVLTFEESEQIDQNWWNQRIAIAYDVRRTLDLTDNTQTNCYRLVHGEGDSLPGLVIDIYDRTAVVQCHSVGMYRSRMAIAEALRTVYGEKLEAIYDKSSQTVPFKAGLNAVDGYIWGHSDHKTHVVVENGEKFLVNWEEGQKTGFFLDQRRNRELVRHYAKGRTVLNTFCYTGGFSVYAASGGAVEVCSVDASERAVQLADENMRLNFGEDY
;
A
#
# COMPACT_ATOMS: atom_id res chain seq x y z
N MET A 1 9.56 26.27 15.22
CA MET A 1 8.10 26.42 15.00
C MET A 1 7.72 25.56 13.80
N ILE A 2 6.53 24.96 13.73
CA ILE A 2 6.10 24.25 12.51
C ILE A 2 5.99 25.28 11.37
N ALA A 3 6.54 24.96 10.19
CA ALA A 3 6.47 25.84 9.03
C ALA A 3 5.01 26.01 8.58
N GLN A 4 4.66 27.23 8.19
CA GLN A 4 3.31 27.62 7.84
C GLN A 4 3.21 27.92 6.34
N ILE A 5 2.23 27.33 5.67
CA ILE A 5 1.93 27.54 4.26
C ILE A 5 0.63 28.31 4.14
N TYR A 6 0.66 29.46 3.46
CA TYR A 6 -0.52 30.28 3.24
C TYR A 6 -1.02 30.11 1.80
N LEU A 7 -2.30 29.78 1.65
CA LEU A 7 -2.93 29.58 0.36
C LEU A 7 -3.33 30.90 -0.30
N ARG A 8 -3.30 30.93 -1.64
CA ARG A 8 -3.89 32.01 -2.44
C ARG A 8 -5.40 32.06 -2.23
N ARG A 9 -5.98 33.25 -2.41
CA ARG A 9 -7.45 33.46 -2.34
C ARG A 9 -8.20 32.47 -3.25
N GLY A 10 -9.18 31.76 -2.69
CA GLY A 10 -10.05 30.82 -3.40
C GLY A 10 -9.41 29.45 -3.66
N LYS A 11 -8.19 29.20 -3.17
CA LYS A 11 -7.51 27.90 -3.33
C LYS A 11 -7.74 26.96 -2.15
N GLU A 12 -8.53 27.37 -1.17
CA GLU A 12 -9.01 26.57 -0.04
C GLU A 12 -10.21 25.67 -0.40
N GLU A 13 -10.93 25.93 -1.50
CA GLU A 13 -12.22 25.28 -1.83
C GLU A 13 -12.13 23.74 -1.97
N SER A 14 -10.99 23.21 -2.43
CA SER A 14 -10.78 21.75 -2.49
C SER A 14 -10.61 21.16 -1.08
N LEU A 15 -9.95 21.87 -0.18
CA LEU A 15 -9.72 21.43 1.20
C LEU A 15 -10.99 21.49 2.05
N LEU A 16 -11.89 22.43 1.77
CA LEU A 16 -13.22 22.45 2.38
C LEU A 16 -14.03 21.18 2.06
N ARG A 17 -13.69 20.50 0.96
CA ARG A 17 -14.23 19.19 0.57
C ARG A 17 -13.31 18.02 0.97
N ARG A 18 -12.36 18.28 1.86
CA ARG A 18 -11.35 17.33 2.37
C ARG A 18 -10.49 16.68 1.28
N HIS A 19 -10.19 17.39 0.19
CA HIS A 19 -9.23 16.91 -0.80
C HIS A 19 -7.83 16.79 -0.17
N PRO A 20 -7.13 15.65 -0.32
CA PRO A 20 -5.91 15.36 0.43
C PRO A 20 -4.65 16.02 -0.15
N TRP A 21 -4.73 16.65 -1.32
CA TRP A 21 -3.59 17.28 -1.97
C TRP A 21 -3.76 18.78 -2.10
N ILE A 22 -2.67 19.49 -1.81
CA ILE A 22 -2.49 20.91 -2.12
C ILE A 22 -1.42 21.01 -3.20
N PHE A 23 -1.79 21.62 -4.32
CA PHE A 23 -0.87 21.81 -5.45
C PHE A 23 0.02 23.03 -5.23
N SER A 24 1.25 23.01 -5.75
CA SER A 24 2.21 24.13 -5.58
C SER A 24 1.67 25.48 -6.07
N GLY A 25 0.90 25.49 -7.16
CA GLY A 25 0.23 26.69 -7.67
C GLY A 25 -0.86 27.27 -6.75
N ALA A 26 -1.29 26.54 -5.71
CA ALA A 26 -2.22 27.04 -4.69
C ALA A 26 -1.54 27.87 -3.60
N ILE A 27 -0.21 27.78 -3.47
CA ILE A 27 0.54 28.43 -2.39
C ILE A 27 0.81 29.90 -2.76
N GLU A 28 0.54 30.80 -1.80
CA GLU A 28 0.86 32.23 -1.88
C GLU A 28 2.26 32.49 -1.34
N HIS A 29 2.53 32.03 -0.11
CA HIS A 29 3.85 32.11 0.51
C HIS A 29 4.01 31.06 1.60
N ILE A 30 5.27 30.83 2.01
CA ILE A 30 5.66 29.92 3.09
C ILE A 30 6.39 30.76 4.15
N LYS A 31 6.00 30.59 5.42
CA LYS A 31 6.66 31.19 6.58
C LYS A 31 7.35 30.08 7.37
N CYS A 32 8.67 30.11 7.40
CA CYS A 32 9.49 29.15 8.13
C CYS A 32 10.77 29.81 8.65
N ASP A 33 11.29 29.30 9.76
CA ASP A 33 12.59 29.72 10.29
C ASP A 33 13.67 28.83 9.66
N GLY A 34 14.28 29.29 8.56
CA GLY A 34 15.31 28.54 7.83
C GLY A 34 14.81 27.89 6.54
N GLU A 35 15.46 26.79 6.14
CA GLU A 35 15.12 26.05 4.92
C GLU A 35 14.13 24.92 5.24
N LEU A 36 13.02 24.87 4.50
CA LEU A 36 12.00 23.83 4.62
C LEU A 36 12.41 22.60 3.79
N THR A 37 12.59 21.45 4.43
CA THR A 37 13.01 20.22 3.75
C THR A 37 11.82 19.34 3.35
N GLU A 38 11.97 18.58 2.26
CA GLU A 38 10.93 17.65 1.80
C GLU A 38 10.58 16.60 2.86
N GLY A 39 9.31 16.36 3.08
CA GLY A 39 8.77 15.43 4.07
C GLY A 39 8.55 16.03 5.46
N GLU A 40 8.93 17.28 5.70
CA GLU A 40 8.57 17.96 6.94
C GLU A 40 7.05 18.16 7.08
N VAL A 41 6.57 18.08 8.32
CA VAL A 41 5.18 18.40 8.65
C VAL A 41 5.01 19.92 8.65
N VAL A 42 4.00 20.39 7.92
CA VAL A 42 3.65 21.81 7.78
C VAL A 42 2.19 22.04 8.13
N ASP A 43 1.90 23.22 8.65
CA ASP A 43 0.55 23.71 8.85
C ASP A 43 0.13 24.59 7.68
N VAL A 44 -1.10 24.43 7.24
CA VAL A 44 -1.66 25.12 6.08
C VAL A 44 -2.76 26.05 6.57
N PHE A 45 -2.68 27.30 6.15
CA PHE A 45 -3.59 28.36 6.50
C PHE A 45 -4.25 28.94 5.24
N THR A 46 -5.52 29.30 5.38
CA THR A 46 -6.20 30.17 4.43
C THR A 46 -5.50 31.54 4.38
N ARG A 47 -5.78 32.33 3.33
CA ARG A 47 -5.26 33.70 3.26
C ARG A 47 -5.69 34.58 4.44
N ALA A 48 -6.83 34.30 5.04
CA ALA A 48 -7.34 35.00 6.23
C ALA A 48 -6.62 34.62 7.53
N GLY A 49 -5.70 33.65 7.48
CA GLY A 49 -4.93 33.19 8.65
C GLY A 49 -5.61 32.09 9.46
N ASN A 50 -6.72 31.52 8.98
CA ASN A 50 -7.36 30.37 9.64
C ASN A 50 -6.67 29.06 9.23
N PHE A 51 -6.38 28.19 10.18
CA PHE A 51 -5.90 26.82 9.93
C PHE A 51 -6.89 26.06 9.05
N ILE A 52 -6.40 25.23 8.13
CA ILE A 52 -7.24 24.38 7.29
C ILE A 52 -6.74 22.94 7.16
N ALA A 53 -5.43 22.69 7.31
CA ALA A 53 -4.87 21.35 7.21
C ALA A 53 -3.44 21.28 7.77
N ARG A 54 -2.99 20.07 8.11
CA ARG A 54 -1.60 19.75 8.43
C ARG A 54 -1.16 18.56 7.58
N GLY A 55 0.05 18.58 7.05
CA GLY A 55 0.52 17.52 6.15
C GLY A 55 2.01 17.53 5.86
N HIS A 56 2.47 16.57 5.07
CA HIS A 56 3.86 16.51 4.62
C HIS A 56 4.08 17.45 3.42
N TYR A 57 5.06 18.34 3.53
CA TYR A 57 5.54 19.17 2.42
C TYR A 57 6.41 18.36 1.45
N GLN A 58 6.38 18.67 0.16
CA GLN A 58 7.30 18.11 -0.83
C GLN A 58 7.47 19.08 -2.00
N ILE A 59 8.63 19.06 -2.65
CA ILE A 59 8.85 19.86 -3.86
C ILE A 59 8.24 19.09 -5.05
N GLY A 60 7.22 19.67 -5.68
CA GLY A 60 6.54 19.02 -6.80
C GLY A 60 5.23 19.68 -7.20
N SER A 61 4.47 19.00 -8.07
CA SER A 61 3.12 19.44 -8.44
C SER A 61 2.18 19.39 -7.23
N ILE A 62 2.23 18.31 -6.45
CA ILE A 62 1.59 18.18 -5.15
C ILE A 62 2.59 18.64 -4.09
N ALA A 63 2.37 19.82 -3.52
CA ALA A 63 3.27 20.46 -2.58
C ALA A 63 3.00 20.06 -1.13
N VAL A 64 1.75 19.74 -0.78
CA VAL A 64 1.41 19.20 0.54
C VAL A 64 0.45 18.03 0.36
N ARG A 65 0.79 16.94 1.04
CA ARG A 65 -0.07 15.77 1.24
C ARG A 65 -0.66 15.83 2.64
N VAL A 66 -1.96 16.10 2.73
CA VAL A 66 -2.67 16.35 3.99
C VAL A 66 -2.77 15.07 4.81
N LEU A 67 -2.35 15.15 6.07
CA LEU A 67 -2.49 14.07 7.04
C LEU A 67 -3.73 14.29 7.91
N THR A 68 -4.01 15.53 8.28
CA THR A 68 -5.18 15.87 9.10
C THR A 68 -5.76 17.23 8.74
N PHE A 69 -7.06 17.36 8.98
CA PHE A 69 -7.80 18.62 8.89
C PHE A 69 -8.10 19.21 10.27
N GLU A 70 -7.64 18.56 11.34
CA GLU A 70 -7.91 18.95 12.73
C GLU A 70 -6.65 19.60 13.35
N GLU A 71 -6.76 20.87 13.76
CA GLU A 71 -5.62 21.65 14.28
C GLU A 71 -4.99 21.04 15.53
N SER A 72 -5.83 20.43 16.38
CA SER A 72 -5.44 19.80 17.64
C SER A 72 -4.69 18.47 17.46
N GLU A 73 -4.76 17.83 16.28
CA GLU A 73 -4.09 16.55 16.04
C GLU A 73 -2.59 16.76 15.76
N GLN A 74 -1.74 16.35 16.70
CA GLN A 74 -0.30 16.26 16.46
C GLN A 74 0.03 14.97 15.70
N ILE A 75 0.96 15.03 14.75
CA ILE A 75 1.42 13.86 13.99
C ILE A 75 2.54 13.16 14.78
N ASP A 76 2.15 12.57 15.91
CA ASP A 76 3.02 11.82 16.80
C ASP A 76 2.79 10.30 16.68
N GLN A 77 3.45 9.49 17.51
CA GLN A 77 3.30 8.04 17.47
C GLN A 77 1.86 7.59 17.75
N ASN A 78 1.14 8.28 18.64
CA ASN A 78 -0.25 7.93 18.94
C ASN A 78 -1.14 8.17 17.71
N TRP A 79 -0.89 9.23 16.95
CA TRP A 79 -1.57 9.48 15.69
C TRP A 79 -1.36 8.36 14.66
N TRP A 80 -0.11 7.89 14.50
CA TRP A 80 0.19 6.76 13.61
C TRP A 80 -0.51 5.48 14.07
N ASN A 81 -0.48 5.18 15.38
CA ASN A 81 -1.19 4.03 15.95
C ASN A 81 -2.69 4.09 15.62
N GLN A 82 -3.32 5.26 15.80
CA GLN A 82 -4.74 5.46 15.51
C GLN A 82 -5.06 5.29 14.02
N ARG A 83 -4.25 5.86 13.11
CA ARG A 83 -4.49 5.75 11.66
C ARG A 83 -4.35 4.32 11.16
N ILE A 84 -3.33 3.59 11.61
CA ILE A 84 -3.17 2.18 11.27
C ILE A 84 -4.29 1.33 11.87
N ALA A 85 -4.73 1.62 13.11
CA ALA A 85 -5.86 0.92 13.74
C ALA A 85 -7.17 1.15 12.98
N ILE A 86 -7.44 2.36 12.49
CA ILE A 86 -8.62 2.66 11.65
C ILE A 86 -8.56 1.87 10.34
N ALA A 87 -7.41 1.88 9.65
CA ALA A 87 -7.25 1.12 8.41
C ALA A 87 -7.43 -0.40 8.64
N TYR A 88 -6.89 -0.92 9.75
CA TYR A 88 -7.09 -2.30 10.18
C TYR A 88 -8.57 -2.61 10.43
N ASP A 89 -9.28 -1.74 11.15
CA ASP A 89 -10.70 -1.93 11.46
C ASP A 89 -11.56 -2.00 10.20
N VAL A 90 -11.28 -1.17 9.20
CA VAL A 90 -11.93 -1.27 7.88
C VAL A 90 -11.74 -2.68 7.30
N ARG A 91 -10.52 -3.22 7.31
CA ARG A 91 -10.24 -4.57 6.76
C ARG A 91 -10.88 -5.67 7.60
N ARG A 92 -10.99 -5.47 8.92
CA ARG A 92 -11.72 -6.36 9.82
C ARG A 92 -13.21 -6.41 9.47
N THR A 93 -13.84 -5.26 9.15
CA THR A 93 -15.25 -5.24 8.71
C THR A 93 -15.48 -5.93 7.36
N LEU A 94 -14.43 -6.08 6.56
CA LEU A 94 -14.44 -6.78 5.28
C LEU A 94 -14.07 -8.28 5.41
N ASP A 95 -13.94 -8.79 6.64
CA ASP A 95 -13.54 -10.18 6.93
C ASP A 95 -12.18 -10.55 6.29
N LEU A 96 -11.20 -9.65 6.40
CA LEU A 96 -9.85 -9.86 5.85
C LEU A 96 -8.80 -10.16 6.92
N THR A 97 -9.04 -9.78 8.17
CA THR A 97 -8.03 -9.85 9.24
C THR A 97 -8.06 -11.15 10.03
N ASP A 98 -9.21 -11.83 10.08
CA ASP A 98 -9.45 -13.00 10.92
C ASP A 98 -10.01 -14.20 10.11
N ASN A 99 -9.86 -14.14 8.79
CA ASN A 99 -10.39 -15.13 7.85
C ASN A 99 -9.38 -16.26 7.61
N THR A 100 -9.77 -17.50 7.87
CA THR A 100 -8.90 -18.68 7.68
C THR A 100 -8.67 -19.06 6.23
N GLN A 101 -9.50 -18.53 5.32
CA GLN A 101 -9.40 -18.72 3.87
C GLN A 101 -8.68 -17.57 3.18
N THR A 102 -8.30 -16.50 3.89
CA THR A 102 -7.52 -15.41 3.31
C THR A 102 -6.62 -14.74 4.33
N ASN A 103 -5.30 -14.80 4.11
CA ASN A 103 -4.30 -14.16 4.99
C ASN A 103 -3.46 -13.08 4.29
N CYS A 104 -3.76 -12.74 3.04
CA CYS A 104 -3.15 -11.61 2.36
C CYS A 104 -4.20 -10.53 2.06
N TYR A 105 -3.85 -9.24 2.11
CA TYR A 105 -4.75 -8.12 1.75
C TYR A 105 -4.01 -6.78 1.81
N ARG A 106 -4.57 -5.75 1.16
CA ARG A 106 -4.09 -4.38 1.32
C ARG A 106 -4.61 -3.80 2.62
N LEU A 107 -3.73 -3.46 3.56
CA LEU A 107 -4.07 -2.76 4.79
C LEU A 107 -4.23 -1.25 4.58
N VAL A 108 -3.30 -0.60 3.88
CA VAL A 108 -3.35 0.85 3.62
C VAL A 108 -3.32 1.11 2.11
N HIS A 109 -4.27 1.92 1.63
CA HIS A 109 -4.45 2.32 0.24
C HIS A 109 -4.36 3.84 0.08
N GLY A 110 -3.22 4.41 0.49
CA GLY A 110 -2.89 5.81 0.29
C GLY A 110 -3.93 6.76 0.88
N GLU A 111 -4.32 7.73 0.07
CA GLU A 111 -5.34 8.73 0.36
C GLU A 111 -6.69 8.11 0.76
N GLY A 112 -7.02 6.91 0.25
CA GLY A 112 -8.25 6.20 0.58
C GLY A 112 -8.35 5.81 2.06
N ASP A 113 -7.21 5.67 2.73
CA ASP A 113 -7.08 5.40 4.17
C ASP A 113 -6.57 6.62 4.94
N SER A 114 -6.71 7.83 4.37
CA SER A 114 -6.22 9.09 4.95
C SER A 114 -4.71 9.10 5.24
N LEU A 115 -3.93 8.32 4.47
CA LEU A 115 -2.48 8.24 4.56
C LEU A 115 -1.86 8.46 3.17
N PRO A 116 -1.93 9.70 2.62
CA PRO A 116 -1.54 9.96 1.24
C PRO A 116 -0.10 9.56 0.90
N GLY A 117 0.05 8.71 -0.12
CA GLY A 117 1.34 8.19 -0.54
C GLY A 117 1.90 7.06 0.31
N LEU A 118 1.09 6.37 1.11
CA LEU A 118 1.46 5.16 1.82
C LEU A 118 0.66 3.95 1.30
N VAL A 119 1.34 2.87 0.96
CA VAL A 119 0.71 1.58 0.67
C VAL A 119 1.27 0.55 1.62
N ILE A 120 0.41 -0.26 2.23
CA ILE A 120 0.82 -1.38 3.06
C ILE A 120 0.00 -2.58 2.66
N ASP A 121 0.67 -3.63 2.19
CA ASP A 121 0.08 -4.93 1.91
C ASP A 121 0.52 -5.92 2.98
N ILE A 122 -0.41 -6.76 3.42
CA ILE A 122 -0.18 -7.85 4.38
C ILE A 122 -0.10 -9.14 3.57
N TYR A 123 0.95 -9.92 3.81
CA TYR A 123 1.15 -11.25 3.29
C TYR A 123 1.39 -12.17 4.48
N ASP A 124 0.32 -12.83 4.92
CA ASP A 124 0.29 -13.63 6.14
C ASP A 124 0.76 -12.82 7.35
N ARG A 125 1.96 -13.13 7.88
CA ARG A 125 2.53 -12.50 9.08
C ARG A 125 3.54 -11.41 8.76
N THR A 126 3.64 -11.00 7.50
CA THR A 126 4.56 -9.94 7.03
C THR A 126 3.79 -8.75 6.47
N ALA A 127 4.18 -7.54 6.89
CA ALA A 127 3.73 -6.30 6.27
C ALA A 127 4.77 -5.79 5.26
N VAL A 128 4.35 -5.52 4.04
CA VAL A 128 5.17 -4.91 2.99
C VAL A 128 4.74 -3.46 2.80
N VAL A 129 5.64 -2.54 3.13
CA VAL A 129 5.43 -1.09 3.12
C VAL A 129 6.00 -0.49 1.84
N GLN A 130 5.23 0.37 1.18
CA GLN A 130 5.71 1.20 0.07
C GLN A 130 5.34 2.67 0.30
N CYS A 131 6.37 3.51 0.29
CA CYS A 131 6.23 4.95 0.42
C CYS A 131 6.36 5.63 -0.94
N HIS A 132 5.35 6.38 -1.34
CA HIS A 132 5.31 7.16 -2.58
C HIS A 132 5.54 8.66 -2.35
N SER A 133 5.95 9.04 -1.12
CA SER A 133 6.29 10.42 -0.76
C SER A 133 7.45 10.45 0.22
N VAL A 134 8.18 11.56 0.22
CA VAL A 134 9.31 11.77 1.11
C VAL A 134 8.88 11.73 2.58
N GLY A 135 7.74 12.36 2.89
CA GLY A 135 7.20 12.38 4.25
C GLY A 135 6.89 10.97 4.78
N MET A 136 6.17 10.15 4.00
CA MET A 136 5.89 8.77 4.41
C MET A 136 7.16 7.94 4.59
N TYR A 137 8.15 8.11 3.71
CA TYR A 137 9.43 7.40 3.84
C TYR A 137 10.21 7.81 5.08
N ARG A 138 10.19 9.11 5.45
CA ARG A 138 10.79 9.60 6.71
C ARG A 138 10.05 9.07 7.94
N SER A 139 8.72 8.92 7.86
CA SER A 139 7.88 8.39 8.93
C SER A 139 7.84 6.87 9.03
N ARG A 140 8.49 6.12 8.13
CA ARG A 140 8.35 4.66 8.02
C ARG A 140 8.65 3.87 9.30
N MET A 141 9.56 4.35 10.15
CA MET A 141 9.85 3.71 11.44
C MET A 141 8.71 3.91 12.45
N ALA A 142 8.08 5.09 12.47
CA ALA A 142 6.88 5.34 13.29
C ALA A 142 5.68 4.53 12.79
N ILE A 143 5.54 4.39 11.47
CA ILE A 143 4.56 3.51 10.83
C ILE A 143 4.83 2.05 11.21
N ALA A 144 6.09 1.61 11.20
CA ALA A 144 6.46 0.25 11.60
C ALA A 144 6.10 -0.04 13.06
N GLU A 145 6.34 0.92 13.96
CA GLU A 145 5.93 0.81 15.36
C GLU A 145 4.40 0.77 15.53
N ALA A 146 3.67 1.54 14.72
CA ALA A 146 2.21 1.51 14.70
C ALA A 146 1.67 0.16 14.21
N LEU A 147 2.27 -0.43 13.17
CA LEU A 147 1.92 -1.77 12.70
C LEU A 147 2.13 -2.80 13.82
N ARG A 148 3.27 -2.76 14.53
CA ARG A 148 3.56 -3.65 15.65
C ARG A 148 2.57 -3.48 16.81
N THR A 149 2.19 -2.24 17.10
CA THR A 149 1.18 -1.94 18.13
C THR A 149 -0.18 -2.54 17.78
N VAL A 150 -0.61 -2.41 16.52
CA VAL A 150 -1.94 -2.84 16.07
C VAL A 150 -2.03 -4.36 15.86
N TYR A 151 -0.99 -4.97 15.29
CA TYR A 151 -0.99 -6.41 15.01
C TYR A 151 -0.49 -7.26 16.17
N GLY A 152 0.35 -6.71 17.06
CA GLY A 152 0.97 -7.46 18.15
C GLY A 152 1.68 -8.72 17.64
N GLU A 153 1.38 -9.86 18.26
CA GLU A 153 1.96 -11.16 17.91
C GLU A 153 1.50 -11.71 16.56
N LYS A 154 0.53 -11.08 15.87
CA LYS A 154 0.12 -11.49 14.52
C LYS A 154 1.15 -11.13 13.45
N LEU A 155 2.06 -10.20 13.73
CA LEU A 155 3.06 -9.70 12.80
C LEU A 155 4.46 -10.18 13.22
N GLU A 156 5.25 -10.66 12.27
CA GLU A 156 6.61 -11.17 12.49
C GLU A 156 7.68 -10.40 11.74
N ALA A 157 7.31 -9.75 10.62
CA ALA A 157 8.24 -8.95 9.84
C ALA A 157 7.58 -7.74 9.19
N ILE A 158 8.38 -6.70 8.97
CA ILE A 158 8.03 -5.52 8.18
C ILE A 158 9.13 -5.29 7.17
N TYR A 159 8.77 -5.36 5.90
CA TYR A 159 9.66 -5.13 4.77
C TYR A 159 9.35 -3.78 4.10
N ASP A 160 10.35 -2.92 4.00
CA ASP A 160 10.27 -1.68 3.24
C ASP A 160 10.64 -1.95 1.78
N LYS A 161 9.72 -1.70 0.85
CA LYS A 161 9.91 -1.86 -0.60
C LYS A 161 9.74 -0.52 -1.34
N SER A 162 10.33 0.53 -0.77
CA SER A 162 10.15 1.91 -1.23
C SER A 162 11.19 2.37 -2.25
N SER A 163 12.28 1.62 -2.50
CA SER A 163 13.43 2.07 -3.31
C SER A 163 13.06 2.54 -4.72
N GLN A 164 12.07 1.88 -5.33
CA GLN A 164 11.59 2.18 -6.69
C GLN A 164 10.39 3.13 -6.72
N THR A 165 9.78 3.45 -5.57
CA THR A 165 8.52 4.21 -5.51
C THR A 165 8.67 5.62 -4.93
N VAL A 166 9.69 5.85 -4.11
CA VAL A 166 9.99 7.20 -3.62
C VAL A 166 10.49 8.13 -4.74
N PRO A 167 10.29 9.45 -4.63
CA PRO A 167 10.80 10.39 -5.62
C PRO A 167 12.33 10.33 -5.75
N PHE A 168 12.83 9.90 -6.90
CA PHE A 168 14.28 9.78 -7.17
C PHE A 168 15.06 11.08 -6.89
N LYS A 169 14.46 12.23 -7.22
CA LYS A 169 15.10 13.55 -7.06
C LYS A 169 15.26 14.01 -5.60
N ALA A 170 14.62 13.34 -4.64
CA ALA A 170 14.69 13.71 -3.22
C ALA A 170 15.95 13.21 -2.51
N GLY A 171 16.83 12.46 -3.20
CA GLY A 171 18.14 12.06 -2.66
C GLY A 171 18.07 11.14 -1.43
N LEU A 172 16.97 10.39 -1.27
CA LEU A 172 16.71 9.56 -0.08
C LEU A 172 17.61 8.32 0.04
N ASN A 173 18.28 7.93 -1.05
CA ASN A 173 19.07 6.70 -1.14
C ASN A 173 18.29 5.49 -0.58
N ALA A 174 17.03 5.37 -0.97
CA ALA A 174 16.15 4.34 -0.43
C ALA A 174 16.63 2.94 -0.84
N VAL A 175 16.66 2.04 0.15
CA VAL A 175 17.10 0.66 -0.01
C VAL A 175 15.96 -0.22 0.50
N ASP A 176 15.60 -1.23 -0.29
CA ASP A 176 14.61 -2.20 0.12
C ASP A 176 15.19 -3.15 1.17
N GLY A 177 14.39 -3.53 2.16
CA GLY A 177 14.84 -4.45 3.20
C GLY A 177 13.92 -4.54 4.40
N TYR A 178 14.21 -5.50 5.29
CA TYR A 178 13.51 -5.61 6.56
C TYR A 178 13.87 -4.44 7.46
N ILE A 179 12.86 -3.71 7.90
CA ILE A 179 12.98 -2.63 8.90
C ILE A 179 12.60 -3.10 10.31
N TRP A 180 11.98 -4.29 10.40
CA TRP A 180 11.76 -5.03 11.63
C TRP A 180 11.54 -6.53 11.30
N GLY A 181 12.02 -7.43 12.16
CA GLY A 181 11.97 -8.87 11.91
C GLY A 181 12.85 -9.29 10.72
N HIS A 182 12.68 -10.52 10.25
CA HIS A 182 13.31 -11.05 9.04
C HIS A 182 12.56 -12.31 8.57
N SER A 183 12.89 -12.76 7.36
CA SER A 183 12.56 -14.08 6.85
C SER A 183 13.82 -14.69 6.23
N ASP A 184 14.07 -15.97 6.49
CA ASP A 184 15.13 -16.74 5.82
C ASP A 184 14.69 -17.30 4.46
N HIS A 185 13.41 -17.13 4.12
CA HIS A 185 12.82 -17.59 2.86
C HIS A 185 12.55 -16.41 1.93
N LYS A 186 12.89 -16.58 0.64
CA LYS A 186 12.60 -15.59 -0.40
C LYS A 186 11.16 -15.65 -0.92
N THR A 187 10.54 -16.81 -0.85
CA THR A 187 9.20 -17.09 -1.38
C THR A 187 8.33 -17.62 -0.26
N HIS A 188 7.12 -17.07 -0.16
CA HIS A 188 6.16 -17.36 0.90
C HIS A 188 4.84 -17.82 0.31
N VAL A 189 4.17 -18.75 0.98
CA VAL A 189 2.81 -19.16 0.61
C VAL A 189 1.82 -18.28 1.35
N VAL A 190 0.93 -17.63 0.60
CA VAL A 190 -0.25 -16.94 1.13
C VAL A 190 -1.52 -17.63 0.63
N VAL A 191 -2.64 -17.34 1.28
CA VAL A 191 -3.96 -17.89 0.95
C VAL A 191 -4.88 -16.74 0.59
N GLU A 192 -5.64 -16.89 -0.50
CA GLU A 192 -6.70 -15.99 -0.93
C GLU A 192 -7.93 -16.81 -1.39
N ASN A 193 -9.08 -16.63 -0.73
CA ASN A 193 -10.31 -17.39 -0.94
C ASN A 193 -10.11 -18.93 -0.98
N GLY A 194 -9.22 -19.43 -0.10
CA GLY A 194 -8.88 -20.85 0.01
C GLY A 194 -7.80 -21.33 -0.96
N GLU A 195 -7.46 -20.54 -1.98
CA GLU A 195 -6.41 -20.85 -2.95
C GLU A 195 -5.05 -20.35 -2.47
N LYS A 196 -3.99 -21.11 -2.75
CA LYS A 196 -2.63 -20.80 -2.31
C LYS A 196 -1.81 -20.12 -3.40
N PHE A 197 -0.99 -19.15 -3.03
CA PHE A 197 -0.11 -18.43 -3.95
C PHE A 197 1.29 -18.23 -3.36
N LEU A 198 2.30 -18.47 -4.19
CA LEU A 198 3.68 -18.11 -3.94
C LEU A 198 3.87 -16.61 -4.19
N VAL A 199 4.35 -15.92 -3.16
CA VAL A 199 4.64 -14.49 -3.18
C VAL A 199 6.10 -14.28 -2.81
N ASN A 200 6.77 -13.43 -3.59
CA ASN A 200 8.11 -12.96 -3.32
C ASN A 200 8.06 -11.43 -3.35
N TRP A 201 8.02 -10.81 -2.17
CA TRP A 201 7.98 -9.35 -2.07
C TRP A 201 9.36 -8.71 -2.21
N GLU A 202 10.46 -9.46 -2.16
CA GLU A 202 11.81 -8.87 -2.33
C GLU A 202 12.09 -8.63 -3.82
N GLU A 203 11.88 -9.65 -4.64
CA GLU A 203 12.19 -9.65 -6.08
C GLU A 203 10.96 -9.45 -6.98
N GLY A 204 9.75 -9.63 -6.44
CA GLY A 204 8.50 -9.48 -7.19
C GLY A 204 8.15 -8.03 -7.53
N GLN A 205 7.27 -7.88 -8.52
CA GLN A 205 6.73 -6.57 -8.93
C GLN A 205 5.76 -6.01 -7.88
N LYS A 206 5.58 -4.68 -7.87
CA LYS A 206 4.74 -3.96 -6.89
C LYS A 206 5.16 -4.31 -5.45
N THR A 207 4.27 -4.93 -4.67
CA THR A 207 4.53 -5.45 -3.31
C THR A 207 4.70 -6.97 -3.28
N GLY A 208 4.56 -7.67 -4.41
CA GLY A 208 4.69 -9.13 -4.51
C GLY A 208 3.52 -9.82 -5.22
N PHE A 209 2.28 -9.35 -5.04
CA PHE A 209 1.08 -9.95 -5.65
C PHE A 209 -0.02 -8.90 -5.93
N PHE A 210 -0.83 -9.13 -6.95
CA PHE A 210 -1.93 -8.23 -7.34
C PHE A 210 -3.19 -8.52 -6.51
N LEU A 211 -3.21 -8.00 -5.28
CA LEU A 211 -4.33 -8.14 -4.34
C LEU A 211 -5.60 -7.40 -4.80
N ASP A 212 -5.45 -6.37 -5.63
CA ASP A 212 -6.54 -5.61 -6.25
C ASP A 212 -7.44 -6.46 -7.16
N GLN A 213 -6.94 -7.59 -7.67
CA GLN A 213 -7.66 -8.47 -8.59
C GLN A 213 -8.46 -9.59 -7.90
N ARG A 214 -8.48 -9.67 -6.56
CA ARG A 214 -9.17 -10.75 -5.81
C ARG A 214 -10.60 -11.01 -6.27
N ARG A 215 -11.40 -9.96 -6.32
CA ARG A 215 -12.83 -10.11 -6.65
C ARG A 215 -13.03 -10.51 -8.10
N ASN A 216 -12.14 -10.08 -8.99
CA ASN A 216 -12.17 -10.46 -10.40
C ASN A 216 -11.75 -11.92 -10.58
N ARG A 217 -10.75 -12.40 -9.82
CA ARG A 217 -10.39 -13.83 -9.77
C ARG A 217 -11.56 -14.69 -9.32
N GLU A 218 -12.25 -14.29 -8.25
CA GLU A 218 -13.45 -14.99 -7.77
C GLU A 218 -14.56 -15.04 -8.84
N LEU A 219 -14.73 -13.96 -9.60
CA LEU A 219 -15.69 -13.92 -10.70
C LEU A 219 -15.33 -14.91 -11.82
N VAL A 220 -14.03 -15.05 -12.13
CA VAL A 220 -13.57 -16.07 -13.09
C VAL A 220 -13.87 -17.48 -12.60
N ARG A 221 -13.58 -17.78 -11.33
CA ARG A 221 -13.93 -19.08 -10.71
C ARG A 221 -15.41 -19.41 -10.88
N HIS A 222 -16.29 -18.45 -10.62
CA HIS A 222 -17.73 -18.64 -10.79
C HIS A 222 -18.14 -19.05 -12.21
N TYR A 223 -17.48 -18.52 -13.25
CA TYR A 223 -17.83 -18.79 -14.64
C TYR A 223 -17.05 -19.94 -15.29
N ALA A 224 -16.04 -20.50 -14.61
CA ALA A 224 -15.09 -21.43 -15.22
C ALA A 224 -15.65 -22.84 -15.47
N LYS A 225 -16.66 -23.27 -14.70
CA LYS A 225 -17.16 -24.65 -14.71
C LYS A 225 -17.48 -25.17 -16.12
N GLY A 226 -16.80 -26.24 -16.52
CA GLY A 226 -17.03 -26.94 -17.79
C GLY A 226 -16.50 -26.20 -19.02
N ARG A 227 -15.65 -25.17 -18.86
CA ARG A 227 -15.12 -24.35 -19.96
C ARG A 227 -13.62 -24.52 -20.13
N THR A 228 -13.14 -24.32 -21.36
CA THR A 228 -11.73 -24.07 -21.64
C THR A 228 -11.45 -22.58 -21.43
N VAL A 229 -10.41 -22.25 -20.67
CA VAL A 229 -10.06 -20.89 -20.31
C VAL A 229 -8.69 -20.52 -20.90
N LEU A 230 -8.63 -19.40 -21.60
CA LEU A 230 -7.38 -18.77 -22.03
C LEU A 230 -7.11 -17.54 -21.16
N ASN A 231 -6.04 -17.56 -20.40
CA ASN A 231 -5.57 -16.45 -19.57
C ASN A 231 -4.36 -15.78 -20.24
N THR A 232 -4.59 -14.64 -20.90
CA THR A 232 -3.52 -13.86 -21.53
C THR A 232 -2.95 -12.83 -20.55
N PHE A 233 -1.62 -12.65 -20.56
CA PHE A 233 -0.88 -11.87 -19.55
C PHE A 233 -1.09 -12.44 -18.14
N CYS A 234 -0.91 -13.77 -18.02
CA CYS A 234 -1.29 -14.52 -16.84
C CYS A 234 -0.48 -14.18 -15.59
N TYR A 235 0.67 -13.52 -15.76
CA TYR A 235 1.67 -13.30 -14.72
C TYR A 235 1.93 -14.61 -13.97
N THR A 236 1.78 -14.64 -12.65
CA THR A 236 2.00 -15.81 -11.79
C THR A 236 0.79 -16.75 -11.71
N GLY A 237 -0.13 -16.70 -12.68
CA GLY A 237 -1.21 -17.68 -12.83
C GLY A 237 -2.42 -17.46 -11.92
N GLY A 238 -2.59 -16.28 -11.31
CA GLY A 238 -3.67 -16.03 -10.35
C GLY A 238 -5.08 -16.35 -10.87
N PHE A 239 -5.41 -15.91 -12.08
CA PHE A 239 -6.69 -16.25 -12.71
C PHE A 239 -6.76 -17.72 -13.17
N SER A 240 -5.62 -18.33 -13.48
CA SER A 240 -5.53 -19.72 -13.92
C SER A 240 -5.86 -20.69 -12.78
N VAL A 241 -5.32 -20.43 -11.58
CA VAL A 241 -5.65 -21.17 -10.36
C VAL A 241 -7.15 -21.08 -10.07
N TYR A 242 -7.73 -19.89 -10.12
CA TYR A 242 -9.18 -19.70 -9.88
C TYR A 242 -10.04 -20.34 -10.97
N ALA A 243 -9.60 -20.34 -12.23
CA ALA A 243 -10.31 -21.04 -13.30
C ALA A 243 -10.33 -22.55 -13.06
N ALA A 244 -9.17 -23.14 -12.73
CA ALA A 244 -9.05 -24.56 -12.42
C ALA A 244 -9.88 -24.94 -11.18
N SER A 245 -9.78 -24.18 -10.08
CA SER A 245 -10.57 -24.44 -8.87
C SER A 245 -12.08 -24.19 -9.04
N GLY A 246 -12.47 -23.47 -10.09
CA GLY A 246 -13.86 -23.30 -10.55
C GLY A 246 -14.37 -24.43 -11.44
N GLY A 247 -13.53 -25.42 -11.76
CA GLY A 247 -13.88 -26.58 -12.59
C GLY A 247 -13.77 -26.34 -14.09
N ALA A 248 -12.86 -25.49 -14.54
CA ALA A 248 -12.46 -25.44 -15.95
C ALA A 248 -11.99 -26.83 -16.43
N VAL A 249 -12.27 -27.17 -17.69
CA VAL A 249 -11.79 -28.43 -18.29
C VAL A 249 -10.34 -28.34 -18.75
N GLU A 250 -9.90 -27.14 -19.09
CA GLU A 250 -8.55 -26.84 -19.57
C GLU A 250 -8.27 -25.37 -19.30
N VAL A 251 -7.05 -25.05 -18.88
CA VAL A 251 -6.60 -23.68 -18.63
C VAL A 251 -5.27 -23.46 -19.35
N CYS A 252 -5.29 -22.64 -20.39
CA CYS A 252 -4.08 -22.22 -21.10
C CYS A 252 -3.66 -20.83 -20.60
N SER A 253 -2.42 -20.70 -20.17
CA SER A 253 -1.88 -19.46 -19.60
C SER A 253 -0.72 -18.96 -20.44
N VAL A 254 -0.72 -17.66 -20.79
CA VAL A 254 0.29 -17.05 -21.65
C VAL A 254 0.83 -15.79 -21.00
N ASP A 255 2.15 -15.70 -20.86
CA ASP A 255 2.86 -14.49 -20.44
C ASP A 255 4.18 -14.34 -21.22
N ALA A 256 4.68 -13.12 -21.30
CA ALA A 256 5.97 -12.83 -21.94
C ALA A 256 7.16 -13.12 -21.02
N SER A 257 6.94 -13.20 -19.70
CA SER A 257 7.99 -13.46 -18.71
C SER A 257 8.09 -14.95 -18.40
N GLU A 258 9.19 -15.58 -18.79
CA GLU A 258 9.48 -16.99 -18.45
C GLU A 258 9.44 -17.23 -16.94
N ARG A 259 10.00 -16.32 -16.13
CA ARG A 259 9.95 -16.39 -14.67
C ARG A 259 8.52 -16.36 -14.13
N ALA A 260 7.64 -15.57 -14.74
CA ALA A 260 6.23 -15.52 -14.32
C ALA A 260 5.50 -16.81 -14.66
N VAL A 261 5.75 -17.38 -15.84
CA VAL A 261 5.20 -18.68 -16.26
C VAL A 261 5.67 -19.81 -15.36
N GLN A 262 6.96 -19.87 -15.02
CA GLN A 262 7.48 -20.86 -14.07
C GLN A 262 6.78 -20.77 -12.70
N LEU A 263 6.58 -19.55 -12.19
CA LEU A 263 5.87 -19.34 -10.94
C LEU A 263 4.35 -19.64 -11.06
N ALA A 264 3.77 -19.46 -12.24
CA ALA A 264 2.40 -19.89 -12.53
C ALA A 264 2.27 -21.40 -12.45
N ASP A 265 3.21 -22.16 -13.05
CA ASP A 265 3.25 -23.62 -12.95
C ASP A 265 3.40 -24.08 -11.49
N GLU A 266 4.30 -23.45 -10.73
CA GLU A 266 4.46 -23.74 -9.30
C GLU A 266 3.17 -23.47 -8.50
N ASN A 267 2.45 -22.38 -8.80
CA ASN A 267 1.17 -22.07 -8.18
C ASN A 267 0.07 -23.09 -8.56
N MET A 268 0.07 -23.59 -9.80
CA MET A 268 -0.84 -24.66 -10.20
C MET A 268 -0.56 -25.94 -9.41
N ARG A 269 0.71 -26.38 -9.34
CA ARG A 269 1.12 -27.56 -8.58
C ARG A 269 0.80 -27.44 -7.09
N LEU A 270 1.01 -26.24 -6.52
CA LEU A 270 0.71 -25.95 -5.11
C LEU A 270 -0.77 -26.20 -4.74
N ASN A 271 -1.69 -26.03 -5.69
CA ASN A 271 -3.12 -26.19 -5.47
C ASN A 271 -3.67 -27.55 -5.94
N PHE A 272 -3.11 -28.13 -7.01
CA PHE A 272 -3.70 -29.30 -7.69
C PHE A 272 -2.78 -30.53 -7.80
N GLY A 273 -1.51 -30.42 -7.37
CA GLY A 273 -0.52 -31.50 -7.43
C GLY A 273 0.38 -31.46 -8.67
N GLU A 274 1.41 -32.30 -8.68
CA GLU A 274 2.46 -32.34 -9.73
C GLU A 274 1.95 -32.76 -11.12
N ASP A 275 0.84 -33.49 -11.16
CA ASP A 275 0.29 -34.08 -12.39
C ASP A 275 -0.72 -33.17 -13.11
N TYR A 276 -0.96 -31.95 -12.60
CA TYR A 276 -1.83 -30.94 -13.22
C TYR A 276 -1.02 -30.00 -14.11
#